data_AF-A0A1A8HNN9-F1
#
_entry.id   AF-A0A1A8HNN9-F1
#
_cell.length_a   1.000
_cell.length_b   1.000
_cell.length_c   1.000
_cell.angle_alpha   90.00
_cell.angle_beta   90.00
_cell.angle_gamma   90.00
#
_symmetry.space_group_name_H-M   'P 1'
#
loop_
_entity.id
_entity.type
_entity.pdbx_description
1 polymer ?
#
loop_
_entity_poly.entity_id
_entity_poly.type
_entity_poly.pdbx_seq_one_letter_code
_entity_poly.pdbx_strand_id
1 'polypeptide(L)'
;FPSGSKTYHESRQYNLTLNRYFNTRLLHADGRFAHNVEYIFFAQYMSELEQVVSKVSIALRKGKSGESHDLRNLVKDQDSLNKLLEFDDGYRFLKPIRGTPAFWQTAQRDLLACVRMLGKPTWFASFS
;
A
#
# COMPACT_ATOMS: atom_id res chain seq x y z
N PHE A 1 17.52 5.97 14.18
CA PHE A 1 16.90 5.33 15.36
C PHE A 1 17.68 4.10 15.81
N PRO A 2 18.29 4.14 17.00
CA PRO A 2 19.31 5.10 17.42
C PRO A 2 20.73 4.69 16.98
N SER A 3 20.96 3.41 16.64
CA SER A 3 22.31 2.88 16.37
C SER A 3 22.77 2.92 14.91
N GLY A 4 21.89 3.30 13.96
CA GLY A 4 22.21 3.33 12.53
C GLY A 4 22.48 1.97 11.88
N SER A 5 22.41 0.89 12.65
CA SER A 5 22.71 -0.48 12.25
C SER A 5 21.45 -1.29 11.91
N LYS A 6 21.63 -2.38 11.15
CA LYS A 6 20.57 -3.32 10.75
C LYS A 6 19.50 -2.67 9.88
N THR A 7 19.88 -1.69 9.05
CA THR A 7 18.93 -1.00 8.18
C THR A 7 18.35 -1.96 7.12
N TYR A 8 17.32 -1.52 6.40
CA TYR A 8 16.71 -2.32 5.34
C TYR A 8 17.71 -2.64 4.21
N HIS A 9 18.57 -1.68 3.86
CA HIS A 9 19.52 -1.79 2.75
C HIS A 9 20.82 -2.53 3.11
N GLU A 10 20.95 -3.03 4.33
CA GLU A 10 22.12 -3.79 4.74
C GLU A 10 22.13 -5.18 4.08
N SER A 11 23.31 -5.66 3.68
CA SER A 11 23.46 -6.98 3.08
C SER A 11 23.05 -8.08 4.04
N ARG A 12 22.25 -9.03 3.56
CA ARG A 12 21.70 -10.15 4.34
C ARG A 12 21.82 -11.44 3.55
N GLN A 13 21.97 -12.55 4.26
CA GLN A 13 22.02 -13.89 3.65
C GLN A 13 20.71 -14.25 2.93
N TYR A 14 19.56 -13.81 3.47
CA TYR A 14 18.25 -14.02 2.88
C TYR A 14 17.59 -12.67 2.51
N ASN A 15 16.88 -12.67 1.38
CA ASN A 15 16.12 -11.51 0.95
C ASN A 15 14.98 -11.21 1.93
N LEU A 16 14.82 -9.93 2.28
CA LEU A 16 13.80 -9.43 3.17
C LEU A 16 12.97 -8.40 2.42
N THR A 17 11.65 -8.60 2.35
CA THR A 17 10.75 -7.58 1.79
C THR A 17 10.61 -6.41 2.74
N LEU A 18 10.32 -5.22 2.19
CA LEU A 18 10.16 -4.00 2.98
C LEU A 18 9.07 -4.15 4.07
N ASN A 19 7.93 -4.74 3.71
CA ASN A 19 6.86 -5.05 4.67
C ASN A 19 7.33 -5.99 5.78
N ARG A 20 8.10 -7.04 5.47
CA ARG A 20 8.60 -7.98 6.48
C ARG A 20 9.60 -7.30 7.42
N TYR A 21 10.43 -6.40 6.89
CA TYR A 21 11.35 -5.59 7.68
C TYR A 21 10.62 -4.69 8.67
N PHE A 22 9.63 -3.91 8.22
CA PHE A 22 8.87 -3.02 9.10
C PHE A 22 8.02 -3.79 10.11
N ASN A 23 7.34 -4.86 9.69
CA ASN A 23 6.55 -5.71 10.58
C ASN A 23 7.41 -6.34 11.68
N THR A 24 8.61 -6.82 11.35
CA THR A 24 9.52 -7.41 12.35
C THR A 24 9.92 -6.38 13.40
N ARG A 25 10.16 -5.12 12.99
CA ARG A 25 10.53 -4.04 13.93
C ARG A 25 9.34 -3.57 14.76
N LEU A 26 8.17 -3.43 14.14
CA LEU A 26 6.96 -2.98 14.81
C LEU A 26 6.41 -4.02 15.79
N LEU A 27 6.46 -5.30 15.42
CA LEU A 27 5.95 -6.42 16.24
C LEU A 27 7.05 -7.07 17.09
N HIS A 28 8.20 -6.43 17.23
CA HIS A 28 9.30 -6.94 18.04
C HIS A 28 8.93 -6.91 19.53
N ALA A 29 9.38 -7.90 20.31
CA ALA A 29 9.10 -7.99 21.75
C ALA A 29 9.54 -6.76 22.56
N ASP A 30 10.64 -6.11 22.14
CA ASP A 30 11.16 -4.86 22.74
C ASP A 30 10.18 -3.67 22.58
N GLY A 31 9.32 -3.69 21.56
CA GLY A 31 8.27 -2.67 21.35
C GLY A 31 8.76 -1.23 21.10
N ARG A 32 10.05 -0.91 21.20
CA ARG A 32 10.59 0.46 21.04
C ARG A 32 10.16 1.17 19.76
N PHE A 33 10.09 0.43 18.66
CA PHE A 33 9.64 0.96 17.37
C PHE A 33 8.12 1.16 17.30
N ALA A 34 7.34 0.39 18.05
CA ALA A 34 5.88 0.54 18.15
C ALA A 34 5.47 1.69 19.07
N HIS A 35 6.29 2.05 20.07
CA HIS A 35 6.02 3.19 20.93
C HIS A 35 6.42 4.52 20.29
N ASN A 36 7.17 4.50 19.20
CA ASN A 36 7.60 5.71 18.51
C ASN A 36 6.66 6.06 17.34
N VAL A 37 5.88 7.12 17.53
CA VAL A 37 4.87 7.56 16.55
C VAL A 37 5.50 8.00 15.22
N GLU A 38 6.63 8.71 15.26
CA GLU A 38 7.34 9.16 14.06
C GLU A 38 7.79 7.97 13.20
N TYR A 39 8.30 6.93 13.86
CA TYR A 39 8.72 5.69 13.19
C TYR A 39 7.54 4.94 12.58
N ILE A 40 6.40 4.88 13.26
CA ILE A 40 5.18 4.26 12.72
C ILE A 40 4.75 4.98 11.44
N PHE A 41 4.66 6.31 11.45
CA PHE A 41 4.28 7.07 10.26
C PHE A 41 5.31 6.96 9.14
N PHE A 42 6.60 6.95 9.47
CA PHE A 42 7.65 6.69 8.50
C PHE A 42 7.51 5.31 7.84
N ALA A 43 7.31 4.26 8.65
CA ALA A 43 7.14 2.90 8.16
C ALA A 43 5.89 2.75 7.29
N GLN A 44 4.79 3.40 7.70
CA GLN A 44 3.55 3.46 6.93
C GLN A 44 3.77 4.12 5.58
N TYR A 45 4.37 5.31 5.55
CA TYR A 45 4.65 6.05 4.32
C TYR A 45 5.54 5.25 3.36
N MET A 46 6.62 4.65 3.87
CA MET A 46 7.52 3.83 3.06
C MET A 46 6.83 2.58 2.49
N SER A 47 5.96 1.95 3.27
CA SER A 47 5.18 0.78 2.82
C SER A 47 4.14 1.16 1.77
N GLU A 48 3.49 2.32 1.92
CA GLU A 48 2.55 2.85 0.93
C GLU A 48 3.26 3.17 -0.38
N LEU A 49 4.42 3.84 -0.34
CA LEU A 49 5.22 4.12 -1.54
C LEU A 49 5.62 2.85 -2.29
N GLU A 50 6.08 1.82 -1.58
CA GLU A 50 6.45 0.54 -2.21
C GLU A 50 5.26 -0.11 -2.91
N GLN A 51 4.08 -0.08 -2.27
CA GLN A 51 2.85 -0.58 -2.89
C GLN A 51 2.46 0.23 -4.12
N VAL A 52 2.53 1.57 -4.08
CA VAL A 52 2.23 2.42 -5.23
C VAL A 52 3.15 2.07 -6.40
N VAL A 53 4.47 2.04 -6.17
CA VAL A 53 5.46 1.72 -7.21
C VAL A 53 5.21 0.33 -7.79
N SER A 54 4.95 -0.67 -6.95
CA SER A 54 4.65 -2.04 -7.38
C SER A 54 3.38 -2.11 -8.23
N LYS A 55 2.30 -1.43 -7.83
CA LYS A 55 1.03 -1.40 -8.58
C LYS A 55 1.16 -0.68 -9.91
N VAL A 56 1.83 0.48 -9.94
CA VAL A 56 2.12 1.20 -11.20
C VAL A 56 2.98 0.34 -12.12
N SER A 57 3.98 -0.36 -11.59
CA SER A 57 4.81 -1.27 -12.37
C SER A 57 4.00 -2.41 -13.01
N ILE A 58 3.05 -3.01 -12.27
CA ILE A 58 2.13 -4.02 -12.80
C ILE A 58 1.19 -3.43 -13.85
N ALA A 59 0.67 -2.23 -13.58
CA ALA A 59 -0.23 -1.51 -14.48
C ALA A 59 0.39 -1.24 -15.84
N LEU A 60 1.61 -0.69 -15.84
CA LEU A 60 2.37 -0.40 -17.06
C LEU A 60 2.63 -1.67 -17.87
N ARG A 61 2.96 -2.79 -17.21
CA ARG A 61 3.12 -4.09 -17.86
C ARG A 61 1.81 -4.63 -18.46
N LYS A 62 0.67 -4.41 -17.78
CA LYS A 62 -0.64 -4.89 -18.25
C LYS A 62 -1.18 -4.03 -19.40
N GLY A 63 -1.02 -2.71 -19.33
CA GLY A 63 -1.49 -1.77 -20.35
C GLY A 63 -0.72 -1.86 -21.67
N LYS A 64 0.53 -2.35 -21.65
CA LYS A 64 1.31 -2.67 -22.85
C LYS A 64 1.34 -4.18 -23.08
N SER A 65 0.30 -4.71 -23.71
CA SER A 65 0.29 -6.08 -24.24
C SER A 65 1.35 -6.24 -25.33
N GLY A 66 2.60 -6.56 -24.96
CA GLY A 66 3.58 -7.13 -25.90
C GLY A 66 5.00 -6.59 -25.90
N GLU A 67 5.32 -5.43 -25.31
CA GLU A 67 6.68 -4.85 -25.40
C GLU A 67 7.34 -4.64 -24.03
N SER A 68 8.41 -5.40 -23.79
CA SER A 68 9.28 -5.30 -22.62
C SER A 68 10.20 -4.08 -22.72
N HIS A 69 9.68 -2.89 -22.46
CA HIS A 69 10.48 -1.68 -22.33
C HIS A 69 10.85 -1.37 -20.87
N ASP A 70 12.02 -0.76 -20.69
CA ASP A 70 12.63 -0.43 -19.40
C ASP A 70 11.75 0.57 -18.60
N LEU A 71 11.21 0.08 -17.48
CA LEU A 71 10.12 0.70 -16.69
C LEU A 71 10.49 2.09 -16.13
N ARG A 72 11.78 2.36 -15.95
CA ARG A 72 12.30 3.62 -15.41
C ARG A 72 12.16 4.79 -16.37
N ASN A 73 12.19 4.54 -17.67
CA ASN A 73 12.04 5.60 -18.68
C ASN A 73 10.56 5.92 -18.95
N LEU A 74 9.66 4.95 -18.74
CA LEU A 74 8.23 5.13 -18.95
C LEU A 74 7.55 5.95 -17.84
N VAL A 75 8.00 5.82 -16.57
CA VAL A 75 7.52 6.68 -15.47
C VAL A 75 7.88 8.16 -15.70
N LYS A 76 8.91 8.45 -16.51
CA LYS A 76 9.26 9.82 -16.88
C LYS A 76 8.38 10.39 -17.99
N ASP A 77 7.68 9.54 -18.74
CA ASP A 77 6.85 9.96 -19.86
C ASP A 77 5.42 10.24 -19.38
N GLN A 78 5.17 11.50 -19.05
CA GLN A 78 3.91 12.01 -18.49
C GLN A 78 2.69 11.64 -19.38
N ASP A 79 2.87 11.62 -20.70
CA ASP A 79 1.79 11.35 -21.66
C ASP A 79 1.35 9.88 -21.63
N SER A 80 2.31 8.97 -21.44
CA SER A 80 2.01 7.54 -21.29
C SER A 80 1.28 7.24 -19.98
N LEU A 81 1.59 7.97 -18.91
CA LEU A 81 0.92 7.87 -17.62
C LEU A 81 -0.51 8.42 -17.67
N ASN A 82 -0.73 9.56 -18.33
CA ASN A 82 -2.06 10.13 -18.50
C ASN A 82 -2.97 9.19 -19.30
N LYS A 83 -2.47 8.63 -20.41
CA LYS A 83 -3.21 7.62 -21.20
C LYS A 83 -3.52 6.37 -20.36
N LEU A 84 -2.60 5.92 -19.51
CA LEU A 84 -2.84 4.78 -18.61
C LEU A 84 -3.89 5.09 -17.54
N LEU A 85 -3.94 6.33 -17.03
CA LEU A 85 -4.95 6.77 -16.06
C LEU A 85 -6.34 6.92 -16.68
N GLU A 86 -6.42 7.29 -17.95
CA GLU A 86 -7.68 7.34 -18.72
C GLU A 86 -8.29 5.95 -18.95
N PHE A 87 -7.48 4.89 -18.94
CA PHE A 87 -7.98 3.52 -18.93
C PHE A 87 -8.63 3.18 -17.58
N ASP A 88 -9.79 2.51 -17.60
CA ASP A 88 -10.50 2.03 -16.39
C ASP A 88 -9.62 1.09 -15.54
N ASP A 89 -8.69 0.37 -16.18
CA ASP A 89 -7.64 -0.39 -15.50
C ASP A 89 -6.74 0.51 -14.64
N GLY A 90 -6.37 1.69 -15.15
CA GLY A 90 -5.67 2.79 -14.47
C GLY A 90 -6.29 3.14 -13.12
N TYR A 91 -7.60 3.41 -13.15
CA TYR A 91 -8.39 3.74 -11.97
C TYR A 91 -8.40 2.61 -10.93
N ARG A 92 -8.44 1.35 -11.39
CA ARG A 92 -8.46 0.16 -10.54
C ARG A 92 -7.14 -0.05 -9.78
N PHE A 93 -6.01 0.44 -10.30
CA PHE A 93 -4.71 0.37 -9.61
C PHE A 93 -4.61 1.27 -8.38
N LEU A 94 -5.46 2.30 -8.29
CA LEU A 94 -5.51 3.22 -7.16
C LEU A 94 -6.27 2.66 -5.95
N LYS A 95 -7.07 1.59 -6.13
CA LYS A 95 -7.87 0.96 -5.06
C LYS A 95 -7.14 0.67 -3.75
N PRO A 96 -5.90 0.15 -3.70
CA PRO A 96 -5.21 -0.10 -2.44
C PRO A 96 -4.61 1.17 -1.80
N ILE A 97 -4.53 2.28 -2.53
CA ILE A 97 -3.94 3.52 -2.06
C ILE A 97 -5.01 4.31 -1.30
N ARG A 98 -4.81 4.43 0.01
CA ARG A 98 -5.72 5.17 0.90
C ARG A 98 -5.80 6.64 0.48
N GLY A 99 -6.97 7.23 0.61
CA GLY A 99 -7.21 8.63 0.23
C GLY A 99 -7.54 8.84 -1.25
N THR A 100 -7.34 7.84 -2.12
CA THR A 100 -7.77 7.94 -3.52
C THR A 100 -9.29 7.75 -3.68
N PRO A 101 -9.92 8.35 -4.69
CA PRO A 101 -11.34 8.11 -4.97
C PRO A 101 -11.68 6.63 -5.19
N ALA A 102 -10.80 5.87 -5.83
CA ALA A 102 -11.00 4.44 -6.12
C ALA A 102 -11.03 3.59 -4.84
N PHE A 103 -10.21 3.93 -3.85
CA PHE A 103 -10.24 3.32 -2.51
C PHE A 103 -11.60 3.57 -1.84
N TRP A 104 -12.04 4.82 -1.78
CA TRP A 104 -13.30 5.18 -1.11
C TRP A 104 -14.54 4.57 -1.78
N GLN A 105 -14.56 4.49 -3.11
CA GLN A 105 -15.64 3.79 -3.81
C GLN A 105 -15.68 2.30 -3.46
N THR A 106 -14.53 1.66 -3.29
CA THR A 106 -14.46 0.25 -2.90
C THR A 106 -14.94 0.09 -1.45
N ALA A 107 -14.43 0.89 -0.52
CA ALA A 107 -14.85 0.89 0.87
C ALA A 107 -16.36 1.14 1.04
N GLN A 108 -16.94 2.06 0.26
CA GLN A 108 -18.38 2.34 0.26
C GLN A 108 -19.18 1.11 -0.20
N ARG A 109 -18.76 0.44 -1.29
CA ARG A 109 -19.43 -0.76 -1.78
C ARG A 109 -19.37 -1.90 -0.77
N ASP A 110 -18.23 -2.08 -0.12
CA ASP A 110 -18.05 -3.10 0.92
C ASP A 110 -18.93 -2.80 2.14
N LEU A 111 -19.03 -1.54 2.56
CA LEU A 111 -19.95 -1.13 3.63
C LEU A 111 -21.41 -1.43 3.29
N LEU A 112 -21.85 -1.09 2.07
CA LEU A 112 -23.22 -1.39 1.62
C LEU A 112 -23.47 -2.91 1.57
N ALA A 113 -22.48 -3.71 1.18
CA ALA A 113 -22.57 -5.16 1.22
C ALA A 113 -22.70 -5.68 2.67
N CYS A 114 -21.88 -5.17 3.60
CA CYS A 114 -21.96 -5.51 5.02
C CYS A 114 -23.35 -5.19 5.61
N VAL A 115 -23.92 -4.02 5.30
CA VAL A 115 -25.27 -3.64 5.75
C VAL A 115 -26.34 -4.60 5.20
N ARG A 116 -26.20 -5.07 3.96
CA ARG A 116 -27.12 -6.03 3.36
C ARG A 116 -27.01 -7.42 3.99
N MET A 117 -25.79 -7.86 4.34
CA MET A 117 -25.55 -9.20 4.88
C MET A 117 -25.81 -9.30 6.39
N LEU A 118 -25.31 -8.34 7.17
CA LEU A 118 -25.39 -8.33 8.63
C LEU A 118 -26.64 -7.61 9.15
N GLY A 119 -27.33 -6.88 8.27
CA GLY A 119 -28.44 -6.02 8.65
C GLY A 119 -27.97 -4.69 9.25
N LYS A 120 -28.92 -3.95 9.82
CA LYS A 120 -28.62 -2.68 10.51
C LYS A 120 -27.73 -2.95 11.74
N PRO A 121 -26.65 -2.20 11.95
CA PRO A 121 -25.85 -2.33 13.17
C PRO A 121 -26.74 -2.05 14.38
N THR A 122 -26.91 -3.06 15.23
CA THR A 122 -27.73 -2.96 16.45
C THR A 122 -26.79 -2.79 17.63
N TRP A 123 -26.89 -1.66 18.32
CA TRP A 123 -26.07 -1.37 19.49
C TRP A 123 -26.68 -2.07 20.70
N PHE A 124 -25.89 -2.91 21.37
CA PHE A 124 -26.25 -3.51 22.66
C PHE A 124 -25.39 -2.87 23.75
N ALA A 125 -26.04 -2.25 24.73
CA ALA A 125 -25.39 -1.81 25.96
C ALA A 125 -26.02 -2.60 27.11
N SER A 126 -25.19 -3.28 27.90
CA SER A 126 -25.58 -3.82 29.20
C SER A 126 -24.94 -2.97 30.28
N PHE A 127 -25.75 -2.44 31.18
CA PHE A 127 -25.29 -1.67 32.33
C PHE A 127 -25.22 -2.59 33.55
N SER A 128 -24.16 -2.46 34.34
CA SER A 128 -23.97 -3.12 35.64
C SER A 128 -24.27 -2.16 36.78
#